data_AF-A0A7C4GNQ8-F1
#
_entry.id   AF-A0A7C4GNQ8-F1
#
_cell.length_a   1.000
_cell.length_b   1.000
_cell.length_c   1.000
_cell.angle_alpha   90.00
_cell.angle_beta   90.00
_cell.angle_gamma   90.00
#
_symmetry.space_group_name_H-M   'P 1'
#
loop_
_entity.id
_entity.type
_entity.pdbx_description
1 polymer ?
#
loop_
_entity_poly.entity_id
_entity_poly.type
_entity_poly.pdbx_seq_one_letter_code
_entity_poly.pdbx_strand_id
1 'polypeptide(L)'
;MRSIMFKNGVLYALDSSRLPHREVWLKLRNANQVASAIREMRIRGAPLIGVAAAYGLALEALKYRGKDANRLREIVLKTSEYLKSVRPTGRNLSWAIDRCLKAIEKEGAVDGIKKRLLEEAEKIANEDVETNLKIAKNGLEIIMDGDKILTHCNTGGLGTVEYGTALGIIRVAWEKGRRIFVIATETRPLLQGARLTAWELKKYGIPFKLICDSMAG
;
A
#
# COMPACT_ATOMS: atom_id res chain seq x y z
N MET A 1 8.08 -9.15 -0.12
CA MET A 1 8.00 -8.41 -1.39
C MET A 1 7.43 -7.05 -1.07
N ARG A 2 8.18 -6.02 -1.46
CA ARG A 2 7.74 -4.63 -1.33
C ARG A 2 6.91 -4.23 -2.55
N SER A 3 5.78 -3.55 -2.37
CA SER A 3 4.87 -3.15 -3.47
C SER A 3 5.04 -1.71 -3.93
N ILE A 4 5.70 -0.88 -3.12
CA ILE A 4 5.95 0.54 -3.39
C ILE A 4 7.33 0.97 -2.88
N MET A 5 8.04 1.77 -3.67
CA MET A 5 9.38 2.26 -3.32
C MET A 5 9.61 3.65 -3.92
N PHE A 6 10.26 4.52 -3.17
CA PHE A 6 10.69 5.84 -3.65
C PHE A 6 12.19 5.80 -3.92
N LYS A 7 12.62 6.21 -5.11
CA LYS A 7 14.03 6.24 -5.50
C LYS A 7 14.29 7.38 -6.48
N ASN A 8 15.29 8.20 -6.19
CA ASN A 8 15.77 9.28 -7.05
C ASN A 8 14.64 10.22 -7.54
N GLY A 9 13.75 10.63 -6.62
CA GLY A 9 12.64 11.52 -6.97
C GLY A 9 11.50 10.87 -7.75
N VAL A 10 11.46 9.54 -7.82
CA VAL A 10 10.42 8.77 -8.52
C VAL A 10 9.80 7.76 -7.56
N LEU A 11 8.48 7.72 -7.53
CA LEU A 11 7.73 6.69 -6.83
C LEU A 11 7.44 5.54 -7.80
N TYR A 12 7.86 4.34 -7.42
CA TYR A 12 7.55 3.10 -8.12
C TYR A 12 6.51 2.33 -7.33
N ALA A 13 5.49 1.82 -8.02
CA ALA A 13 4.46 0.99 -7.42
C ALA A 13 4.11 -0.17 -8.36
N LEU A 14 3.85 -1.35 -7.82
CA LEU A 14 3.44 -2.49 -8.63
C LEU A 14 1.99 -2.29 -9.12
N ASP A 15 1.78 -2.45 -10.43
CA ASP A 15 0.47 -2.32 -11.06
C ASP A 15 -0.38 -3.59 -10.83
N SER A 16 -1.16 -3.58 -9.75
CA SER A 16 -2.02 -4.71 -9.39
C SER A 16 -3.09 -5.02 -10.44
N SER A 17 -3.41 -4.09 -11.35
CA SER A 17 -4.36 -4.33 -12.43
C SER A 17 -3.84 -5.30 -13.49
N ARG A 18 -2.52 -5.46 -13.62
CA ARG A 18 -1.88 -6.34 -14.61
C ARG A 18 -1.66 -7.77 -14.10
N LEU A 19 -1.81 -7.98 -12.80
CA LEU A 19 -1.74 -9.30 -12.19
C LEU A 19 -3.04 -10.11 -12.45
N PRO A 20 -2.93 -11.43 -12.60
CA PRO A 20 -1.72 -12.27 -12.43
C PRO A 20 -0.83 -12.40 -13.68
N HIS A 21 -1.22 -11.81 -14.81
CA HIS A 21 -0.60 -12.08 -16.11
C HIS A 21 0.78 -11.44 -16.28
N ARG A 22 1.01 -10.23 -15.75
CA ARG A 22 2.27 -9.51 -15.88
C ARG A 22 2.60 -8.70 -14.63
N GLU A 23 3.84 -8.80 -14.18
CA GLU A 23 4.42 -7.87 -13.18
C GLU A 23 4.87 -6.59 -13.89
N VAL A 24 4.18 -5.49 -13.65
CA VAL A 24 4.51 -4.18 -14.23
C VAL A 24 4.69 -3.15 -13.12
N TRP A 25 5.79 -2.39 -13.18
CA TRP A 25 6.07 -1.32 -12.23
C TRP A 25 5.74 0.05 -12.82
N LEU A 26 4.86 0.77 -12.14
CA LEU A 26 4.54 2.16 -12.44
C LEU A 26 5.74 3.06 -12.12
N LYS A 27 5.90 4.14 -12.88
CA LYS A 27 6.84 5.22 -12.59
C LYS A 27 6.05 6.51 -12.41
N LEU A 28 5.84 6.92 -11.17
CA LEU A 28 5.00 8.05 -10.77
C LEU A 28 5.89 9.21 -10.31
N ARG A 29 5.66 10.39 -10.89
CA ARG A 29 6.52 11.58 -10.74
C ARG A 29 5.78 12.80 -10.21
N ASN A 30 4.46 12.70 -10.03
CA ASN A 30 3.62 13.79 -9.53
C ASN A 30 2.32 13.26 -8.92
N ALA A 31 1.59 14.13 -8.22
CA ALA A 31 0.34 13.78 -7.54
C ALA A 31 -0.75 13.32 -8.52
N ASN A 32 -0.82 13.88 -9.74
CA ASN A 32 -1.82 13.47 -10.74
C ASN A 32 -1.66 12.01 -11.17
N GLN A 33 -0.43 11.57 -11.38
CA GLN A 33 -0.13 10.18 -11.72
C GLN A 33 -0.46 9.23 -10.56
N VAL A 34 -0.16 9.65 -9.31
CA VAL A 34 -0.55 8.90 -8.11
C VAL A 34 -2.07 8.80 -8.00
N ALA A 35 -2.79 9.91 -8.17
CA ALA A 35 -4.24 9.98 -8.12
C ALA A 35 -4.89 9.06 -9.17
N SER A 36 -4.42 9.10 -10.42
CA SER A 36 -4.88 8.18 -11.49
C SER A 36 -4.63 6.72 -11.10
N ALA A 37 -3.44 6.38 -10.61
CA ALA A 37 -3.11 5.01 -10.20
C ALA A 37 -4.01 4.50 -9.06
N ILE A 38 -4.38 5.35 -8.09
CA ILE A 38 -5.31 5.01 -7.01
C ILE A 38 -6.75 4.88 -7.55
N ARG A 39 -7.18 5.82 -8.40
CA ARG A 39 -8.54 5.84 -8.97
C ARG A 39 -8.83 4.62 -9.83
N GLU A 40 -7.87 4.25 -10.67
CA GLU A 40 -7.93 3.10 -11.58
C GLU A 40 -7.67 1.77 -10.86
N MET A 41 -7.56 1.78 -9.52
CA MET A 41 -7.26 0.62 -8.69
C MET A 41 -5.97 -0.12 -9.08
N ARG A 42 -5.02 0.58 -9.71
CA ARG A 42 -3.68 0.05 -10.02
C ARG A 42 -2.85 -0.04 -8.75
N ILE A 43 -2.99 0.97 -7.88
CA ILE A 43 -2.58 0.93 -6.47
C ILE A 43 -3.83 0.78 -5.61
N ARG A 44 -3.82 -0.20 -4.71
CA ARG A 44 -4.98 -0.58 -3.90
C ARG A 44 -4.54 -1.13 -2.54
N GLY A 45 -5.51 -1.30 -1.64
CA GLY A 45 -5.27 -1.67 -0.25
C GLY A 45 -5.18 -0.42 0.62
N ALA A 46 -5.93 -0.40 1.73
CA ALA A 46 -6.13 0.82 2.51
C ALA A 46 -4.79 1.42 3.02
N PRO A 47 -3.83 0.64 3.56
CA PRO A 47 -2.56 1.20 3.96
C PRO A 47 -1.74 1.72 2.77
N LEU A 48 -1.66 0.95 1.68
CA LEU A 48 -0.85 1.29 0.52
C LEU A 48 -1.32 2.56 -0.20
N ILE A 49 -2.63 2.80 -0.30
CA ILE A 49 -3.15 4.05 -0.89
C ILE A 49 -2.80 5.27 -0.04
N GLY A 50 -2.71 5.12 1.28
CA GLY A 50 -2.27 6.19 2.18
C GLY A 50 -0.80 6.54 1.98
N VAL A 51 0.06 5.50 1.91
CA VAL A 51 1.48 5.67 1.61
C VAL A 51 1.68 6.33 0.24
N ALA A 52 0.98 5.85 -0.79
CA ALA A 52 1.05 6.43 -2.13
C ALA A 52 0.64 7.92 -2.15
N ALA A 53 -0.44 8.27 -1.45
CA ALA A 53 -0.90 9.67 -1.35
C ALA A 53 0.10 10.57 -0.62
N ALA A 54 0.73 10.10 0.46
CA ALA A 54 1.79 10.83 1.16
C ALA A 54 2.97 11.13 0.23
N TYR A 55 3.44 10.13 -0.54
CA TYR A 55 4.46 10.37 -1.57
C TYR A 55 3.95 11.28 -2.70
N GLY A 56 2.67 11.25 -3.03
CA GLY A 56 2.05 12.16 -4.00
C GLY A 56 2.22 13.63 -3.59
N LEU A 57 2.01 13.95 -2.32
CA LEU A 57 2.27 15.30 -1.77
C LEU A 57 3.76 15.67 -1.86
N ALA A 58 4.64 14.77 -1.42
CA ALA A 58 6.08 14.99 -1.46
C ALA A 58 6.58 15.24 -2.90
N LEU A 59 6.14 14.42 -3.86
CA LEU A 59 6.46 14.58 -5.28
C LEU A 59 6.01 15.94 -5.82
N GLU A 60 4.81 16.39 -5.48
CA GLU A 60 4.30 17.68 -5.96
C GLU A 60 5.08 18.84 -5.34
N ALA A 61 5.40 18.77 -4.05
CA ALA A 61 6.24 19.77 -3.39
C ALA A 61 7.66 19.82 -3.98
N LEU A 62 8.26 18.67 -4.30
CA LEU A 62 9.59 18.58 -4.93
C LEU A 62 9.64 19.20 -6.33
N LYS A 63 8.52 19.34 -7.03
CA LYS A 63 8.45 20.03 -8.34
C LYS A 63 8.52 21.55 -8.21
N TYR A 64 8.18 22.11 -7.05
CA TYR A 64 8.20 23.55 -6.85
C TYR A 64 9.62 24.11 -6.94
N ARG A 65 9.81 25.15 -7.75
CA ARG A 65 11.11 25.82 -7.99
C ARG A 65 11.18 27.24 -7.42
N GLY A 66 10.08 27.75 -6.85
CA GLY A 66 10.03 29.08 -6.24
C GLY A 66 10.66 29.12 -4.85
N LYS A 67 10.78 30.33 -4.30
CA LYS A 67 11.32 30.61 -2.95
C LYS A 67 10.25 30.95 -1.92
N ASP A 68 9.02 31.20 -2.37
CA ASP A 68 7.89 31.53 -1.49
C ASP A 68 7.32 30.26 -0.85
N ALA A 69 7.45 30.15 0.48
CA ALA A 69 6.95 29.03 1.28
C ALA A 69 5.42 29.04 1.41
N ASN A 70 4.77 30.22 1.41
CA ASN A 70 3.31 30.32 1.47
C ASN A 70 2.70 29.79 0.18
N ARG A 71 3.29 30.17 -0.96
CA ARG A 71 2.87 29.61 -2.25
C ARG A 71 3.03 28.09 -2.33
N LEU A 72 4.10 27.53 -1.77
CA LEU A 72 4.26 26.08 -1.68
C LEU A 72 3.16 25.44 -0.81
N ARG A 73 2.83 26.03 0.34
CA ARG A 73 1.75 25.55 1.21
C ARG A 73 0.40 25.52 0.48
N GLU A 74 0.07 26.56 -0.27
CA GLU A 74 -1.16 26.58 -1.08
C GLU A 74 -1.20 25.42 -2.10
N ILE A 75 -0.07 25.14 -2.76
CA ILE A 75 0.04 24.02 -3.70
C ILE A 75 -0.16 22.69 -2.98
N VAL A 76 0.49 22.51 -1.81
CA VAL A 76 0.37 21.29 -1.01
C VAL A 76 -1.07 21.10 -0.53
N LEU A 77 -1.74 22.16 -0.05
CA LEU A 77 -3.13 22.11 0.40
C LEU A 77 -4.08 21.73 -0.75
N LYS A 78 -3.98 22.37 -1.91
CA LYS A 78 -4.79 22.01 -3.09
C LYS A 78 -4.54 20.57 -3.54
N THR A 79 -3.28 20.13 -3.50
CA THR A 79 -2.92 18.75 -3.83
C THR A 79 -3.50 17.76 -2.82
N SER A 80 -3.54 18.13 -1.54
CA SER A 80 -4.12 17.32 -0.47
C SER A 80 -5.62 17.10 -0.66
N GLU A 81 -6.36 18.16 -1.00
CA GLU A 81 -7.79 18.10 -1.29
C GLU A 81 -8.07 17.25 -2.53
N TYR A 82 -7.26 17.44 -3.58
CA TYR A 82 -7.35 16.63 -4.79
C TYR A 82 -7.10 15.14 -4.51
N LEU A 83 -6.06 14.79 -3.77
CA LEU A 83 -5.76 13.38 -3.45
C LEU A 83 -6.86 12.75 -2.56
N LYS A 84 -7.41 13.50 -1.60
CA LYS A 84 -8.54 13.06 -0.77
C LYS A 84 -9.79 12.78 -1.60
N SER A 85 -10.06 13.57 -2.63
CA SER A 85 -11.24 13.39 -3.48
C SER A 85 -11.16 12.15 -4.38
N VAL A 86 -9.97 11.59 -4.60
CA VAL A 86 -9.79 10.37 -5.43
C VAL A 86 -10.56 9.18 -4.87
N ARG A 87 -10.60 9.02 -3.54
CA ARG A 87 -11.35 7.99 -2.83
C ARG A 87 -11.87 8.54 -1.49
N PRO A 88 -13.02 9.24 -1.48
CA PRO A 88 -13.52 9.95 -0.30
C PRO A 88 -13.75 9.08 0.95
N THR A 89 -13.99 7.78 0.77
CA THR A 89 -14.17 6.81 1.87
C THR A 89 -12.86 6.23 2.40
N GLY A 90 -11.71 6.55 1.78
CA GLY A 90 -10.40 6.04 2.13
C GLY A 90 -9.82 6.68 3.40
N ARG A 91 -10.22 6.20 4.58
CA ARG A 91 -9.74 6.78 5.86
C ARG A 91 -8.22 6.79 6.00
N ASN A 92 -7.53 5.71 5.62
CA ASN A 92 -6.06 5.66 5.63
C ASN A 92 -5.42 6.67 4.68
N LEU A 93 -6.08 6.99 3.56
CA LEU A 93 -5.62 8.01 2.63
C LEU A 93 -5.72 9.39 3.28
N SER A 94 -6.89 9.73 3.85
CA SER A 94 -7.06 11.00 4.55
C SER A 94 -6.10 11.13 5.73
N TRP A 95 -5.98 10.10 6.57
CA TRP A 95 -5.04 10.06 7.70
C TRP A 95 -3.59 10.33 7.28
N ALA A 96 -3.11 9.67 6.22
CA ALA A 96 -1.73 9.84 5.76
C ALA A 96 -1.48 11.27 5.25
N ILE A 97 -2.45 11.84 4.53
CA ILE A 97 -2.40 13.22 4.06
C ILE A 97 -2.40 14.20 5.24
N ASP A 98 -3.34 14.06 6.17
CA ASP A 98 -3.47 14.94 7.34
C ASP A 98 -2.21 14.92 8.20
N ARG A 99 -1.61 13.73 8.35
CA ARG A 99 -0.34 13.56 9.04
C ARG A 99 0.81 14.30 8.34
N CYS A 100 0.88 14.27 7.01
CA CYS A 100 1.87 15.02 6.25
C CYS A 100 1.67 16.54 6.37
N LEU A 101 0.41 17.01 6.33
CA LEU A 101 0.10 18.43 6.52
C LEU A 101 0.53 18.92 7.91
N LYS A 102 0.21 18.14 8.95
CA LYS A 102 0.62 18.43 10.33
C LYS A 102 2.14 18.50 10.48
N ALA A 103 2.86 17.62 9.80
CA ALA A 103 4.31 17.55 9.86
C ALA A 103 5.00 18.83 9.34
N ILE A 104 4.37 19.59 8.43
CA ILE A 104 4.95 20.82 7.85
C ILE A 104 4.43 22.12 8.48
N GLU A 105 3.53 22.07 9.47
CA GLU A 105 2.94 23.27 10.07
C GLU A 105 4.01 24.27 10.55
N LYS A 106 5.08 23.76 11.15
CA LYS A 106 6.18 24.55 11.74
C LYS A 106 7.29 24.92 10.75
N GLU A 107 7.23 24.45 9.50
CA GLU A 107 8.33 24.60 8.54
C GLU A 107 8.32 25.96 7.84
N GLY A 108 9.23 26.89 8.20
CA GLY A 108 9.23 28.24 7.62
C GLY A 108 9.73 28.35 6.18
N ALA A 109 10.53 27.39 5.71
CA ALA A 109 11.25 27.47 4.44
C ALA A 109 10.80 26.42 3.43
N VAL A 110 10.92 26.75 2.13
CA VAL A 110 10.59 25.85 1.01
C VAL A 110 11.30 24.49 1.13
N ASP A 111 12.60 24.51 1.43
CA ASP A 111 13.38 23.28 1.52
C ASP A 111 13.01 22.46 2.77
N GLY A 112 12.67 23.13 3.87
CA GLY A 112 12.13 22.48 5.08
C GLY A 112 10.83 21.75 4.79
N ILE A 113 9.87 22.41 4.12
CA ILE A 113 8.59 21.80 3.72
C ILE A 113 8.82 20.56 2.82
N LYS A 114 9.65 20.69 1.78
CA LYS A 114 9.95 19.59 0.85
C LYS A 114 10.58 18.40 1.55
N LYS A 115 11.61 18.66 2.36
CA LYS A 115 12.31 17.62 3.13
C LYS A 115 11.34 16.94 4.08
N ARG A 116 10.56 17.70 4.83
CA ARG A 116 9.67 17.16 5.85
C ARG A 116 8.50 16.36 5.28
N LEU A 117 7.94 16.75 4.14
CA LEU A 117 6.94 15.93 3.44
C LEU A 117 7.50 14.57 2.99
N LEU A 118 8.72 14.56 2.46
CA LEU A 118 9.36 13.32 2.02
C LEU A 118 9.67 12.42 3.22
N GLU A 119 10.28 12.96 4.28
CA GLU A 119 10.57 12.23 5.51
C GLU A 119 9.31 11.63 6.14
N GLU A 120 8.21 12.39 6.18
CA GLU A 120 6.96 11.89 6.75
C GLU A 120 6.32 10.80 5.86
N ALA A 121 6.40 10.92 4.53
CA ALA A 121 5.94 9.88 3.61
C ALA A 121 6.75 8.58 3.76
N GLU A 122 8.08 8.69 3.89
CA GLU A 122 8.97 7.56 4.16
C GLU A 122 8.67 6.93 5.53
N LYS A 123 8.43 7.75 6.55
CA LYS A 123 8.07 7.30 7.89
C LYS A 123 6.76 6.52 7.90
N ILE A 124 5.72 7.03 7.24
CA ILE A 124 4.43 6.31 7.09
C ILE A 124 4.64 4.96 6.39
N ALA A 125 5.48 4.92 5.35
CA ALA A 125 5.77 3.68 4.64
C ALA A 125 6.51 2.65 5.52
N ASN A 126 7.49 3.09 6.31
CA ASN A 126 8.26 2.22 7.19
C ASN A 126 7.42 1.72 8.37
N GLU A 127 6.60 2.59 8.96
CA GLU A 127 5.67 2.20 10.02
C GLU A 127 4.62 1.18 9.55
N ASP A 128 4.16 1.25 8.30
CA ASP A 128 3.30 0.21 7.71
C ASP A 128 4.01 -1.15 7.67
N VAL A 129 5.27 -1.20 7.23
CA VAL A 129 6.08 -2.44 7.23
C VAL A 129 6.22 -2.99 8.64
N GLU A 130 6.58 -2.14 9.62
CA GLU A 130 6.72 -2.54 11.01
C GLU A 130 5.41 -3.05 11.61
N THR A 131 4.30 -2.36 11.32
CA THR A 131 2.97 -2.72 11.78
C THR A 131 2.57 -4.09 11.23
N ASN A 132 2.73 -4.30 9.94
CA ASN A 132 2.39 -5.57 9.30
C ASN A 132 3.27 -6.73 9.81
N LEU A 133 4.56 -6.48 10.05
CA LEU A 133 5.42 -7.49 10.65
C LEU A 133 5.02 -7.81 12.09
N LYS A 134 4.60 -6.81 12.89
CA LYS A 134 4.06 -7.05 14.25
C LYS A 134 2.76 -7.83 14.21
N ILE A 135 1.83 -7.47 13.32
CA ILE A 135 0.58 -8.22 13.08
C ILE A 135 0.91 -9.68 12.74
N ALA A 136 1.84 -9.91 11.83
CA ALA A 136 2.25 -11.24 11.42
C ALA A 136 2.87 -12.06 12.58
N LYS A 137 3.72 -11.43 13.40
CA LYS A 137 4.33 -12.07 14.57
C LYS A 137 3.30 -12.44 15.64
N ASN A 138 2.39 -11.53 15.97
CA ASN A 138 1.33 -11.80 16.96
C ASN A 138 0.34 -12.85 16.44
N GLY A 139 -0.03 -12.78 15.16
CA GLY A 139 -0.90 -13.78 14.53
C GLY A 139 -0.25 -15.15 14.36
N LEU A 140 1.07 -15.26 14.50
CA LEU A 140 1.74 -16.56 14.46
C LEU A 140 1.31 -17.45 15.63
N GLU A 141 0.91 -16.89 16.77
CA GLU A 141 0.55 -17.69 17.94
C GLU A 141 -0.71 -18.55 17.71
N ILE A 142 -1.58 -18.15 16.78
CA ILE A 142 -2.87 -18.84 16.52
C ILE A 142 -2.84 -19.81 15.33
N ILE A 143 -1.75 -19.84 14.56
CA ILE A 143 -1.59 -20.83 13.48
C ILE A 143 -0.87 -22.06 14.05
N MET A 144 -1.24 -23.25 13.63
CA MET A 144 -0.56 -24.50 13.96
C MET A 144 -0.01 -25.17 12.70
N ASP A 145 0.94 -26.10 12.90
CA ASP A 145 1.40 -26.95 11.81
C ASP A 145 0.27 -27.86 11.33
N GLY A 146 0.09 -28.01 10.02
CA GLY A 146 -1.00 -28.79 9.42
C GLY A 146 -2.32 -28.02 9.19
N ASP A 147 -2.43 -26.76 9.64
CA ASP A 147 -3.66 -25.99 9.51
C ASP A 147 -4.11 -25.78 8.06
N LYS A 148 -5.44 -25.82 7.87
CA LYS A 148 -6.11 -25.38 6.64
C LYS A 148 -6.78 -24.03 6.88
N ILE A 149 -6.27 -22.99 6.25
CA ILE A 149 -6.66 -21.61 6.52
C ILE A 149 -7.47 -21.06 5.36
N LEU A 150 -8.72 -20.68 5.59
CA LEU A 150 -9.54 -19.97 4.62
C LEU A 150 -9.26 -18.46 4.69
N THR A 151 -9.10 -17.82 3.53
CA THR A 151 -8.93 -16.37 3.42
C THR A 151 -9.82 -15.77 2.32
N HIS A 152 -10.15 -14.50 2.47
CA HIS A 152 -11.02 -13.75 1.58
C HIS A 152 -10.39 -12.41 1.18
N CYS A 153 -10.64 -11.98 -0.06
CA CYS A 153 -10.02 -10.82 -0.68
C CYS A 153 -8.49 -10.95 -0.81
N ASN A 154 -7.80 -9.80 -0.81
CA ASN A 154 -6.34 -9.72 -0.84
C ASN A 154 -5.84 -8.80 0.27
N THR A 155 -5.08 -9.40 1.17
CA THR A 155 -4.53 -8.78 2.40
C THR A 155 -3.03 -9.04 2.51
N GLY A 156 -2.38 -9.32 1.37
CA GLY A 156 -0.95 -9.52 1.28
C GLY A 156 -0.15 -8.25 1.07
N GLY A 157 1.11 -8.43 0.70
CA GLY A 157 2.03 -7.34 0.44
C GLY A 157 1.62 -6.47 -0.75
N LEU A 158 0.68 -6.92 -1.59
CA LEU A 158 0.09 -6.11 -2.66
C LEU A 158 -0.85 -5.01 -2.17
N GLY A 159 -1.40 -5.14 -0.96
CA GLY A 159 -2.32 -4.18 -0.34
C GLY A 159 -1.66 -3.28 0.72
N THR A 160 -0.39 -3.50 1.02
CA THR A 160 0.43 -2.80 2.01
C THR A 160 1.80 -2.47 1.41
N VAL A 161 2.72 -1.83 2.13
CA VAL A 161 4.09 -1.61 1.64
C VAL A 161 4.83 -2.94 1.53
N GLU A 162 4.71 -3.79 2.54
CA GLU A 162 5.25 -5.15 2.57
C GLU A 162 4.47 -6.06 3.54
N TYR A 163 4.69 -7.38 3.42
CA TYR A 163 4.12 -8.48 4.20
C TYR A 163 2.61 -8.68 4.02
N GLY A 164 1.83 -7.65 4.28
CA GLY A 164 0.38 -7.72 4.39
C GLY A 164 -0.09 -7.95 5.82
N THR A 165 -1.41 -7.98 5.99
CA THR A 165 -2.05 -8.24 7.28
C THR A 165 -2.34 -9.73 7.44
N ALA A 166 -3.54 -10.20 7.08
CA ALA A 166 -3.92 -11.61 7.25
C ALA A 166 -3.05 -12.56 6.41
N LEU A 167 -2.84 -12.24 5.12
CA LEU A 167 -1.91 -13.02 4.30
C LEU A 167 -0.44 -12.86 4.75
N GLY A 168 -0.11 -11.76 5.43
CA GLY A 168 1.19 -11.56 6.06
C GLY A 168 1.44 -12.55 7.20
N ILE A 169 0.44 -12.84 8.03
CA ILE A 169 0.51 -13.88 9.06
C ILE A 169 0.78 -15.25 8.42
N ILE A 170 -0.01 -15.61 7.39
CA ILE A 170 0.14 -16.86 6.63
C ILE A 170 1.55 -16.97 6.04
N ARG A 171 2.04 -15.89 5.43
CA ARG A 171 3.39 -15.84 4.85
C ARG A 171 4.47 -16.07 5.90
N VAL A 172 4.41 -15.36 7.03
CA VAL A 172 5.41 -15.51 8.09
C VAL A 172 5.35 -16.89 8.74
N ALA A 173 4.16 -17.48 8.91
CA ALA A 173 4.03 -18.86 9.38
C ALA A 173 4.73 -19.86 8.45
N TRP A 174 4.54 -19.72 7.14
CA TRP A 174 5.24 -20.54 6.15
C TRP A 174 6.76 -20.33 6.16
N GLU A 175 7.22 -19.08 6.22
CA GLU A 175 8.66 -18.74 6.33
C GLU A 175 9.30 -19.31 7.62
N LYS A 176 8.51 -19.51 8.68
CA LYS A 176 8.92 -20.16 9.94
C LYS A 176 8.84 -21.69 9.90
N GLY A 177 8.52 -22.28 8.76
CA GLY A 177 8.54 -23.73 8.54
C GLY A 177 7.22 -24.44 8.82
N ARG A 178 6.15 -23.73 9.19
CA ARG A 178 4.84 -24.35 9.39
C ARG A 178 4.24 -24.76 8.05
N ARG A 179 3.84 -26.02 7.95
CA ARG A 179 3.25 -26.64 6.79
C ARG A 179 1.74 -26.46 6.85
N ILE A 180 1.29 -25.37 6.24
CA ILE A 180 -0.12 -24.97 6.16
C ILE A 180 -0.64 -25.10 4.74
N PHE A 181 -1.96 -25.16 4.60
CA PHE A 181 -2.66 -25.14 3.32
C PHE A 181 -3.68 -24.00 3.30
N VAL A 182 -3.70 -23.21 2.22
CA VAL A 182 -4.59 -22.04 2.13
C VAL A 182 -5.76 -22.31 1.19
N ILE A 183 -6.98 -21.98 1.62
CA ILE A 183 -8.16 -21.91 0.77
C ILE A 183 -8.43 -20.44 0.48
N ALA A 184 -8.16 -20.00 -0.75
CA ALA A 184 -8.46 -18.65 -1.19
C ALA A 184 -9.81 -18.63 -1.92
N THR A 185 -10.71 -17.76 -1.50
CA THR A 185 -11.96 -17.49 -2.23
C THR A 185 -11.70 -16.50 -3.37
N GLU A 186 -12.42 -16.58 -4.48
CA GLU A 186 -12.15 -15.76 -5.67
C GLU A 186 -12.34 -14.25 -5.45
N THR A 187 -13.28 -13.88 -4.58
CA THR A 187 -13.67 -12.50 -4.20
C THR A 187 -14.27 -11.69 -5.35
N ARG A 188 -15.49 -12.03 -5.76
CA ARG A 188 -16.26 -11.26 -6.73
C ARG A 188 -16.60 -9.84 -6.22
N PRO A 189 -16.81 -8.87 -7.14
CA PRO A 189 -16.70 -8.99 -8.59
C PRO A 189 -15.29 -8.76 -9.14
N LEU A 190 -14.37 -8.20 -8.33
CA LEU A 190 -13.04 -7.75 -8.80
C LEU A 190 -11.96 -8.84 -8.79
N LEU A 191 -12.30 -10.02 -8.27
CA LEU A 191 -11.50 -11.23 -8.28
C LEU A 191 -10.16 -11.09 -7.55
N GLN A 192 -10.16 -10.40 -6.41
CA GLN A 192 -8.94 -10.15 -5.63
C GLN A 192 -8.25 -11.44 -5.20
N GLY A 193 -9.02 -12.39 -4.70
CA GLY A 193 -8.44 -13.63 -4.21
C GLY A 193 -7.88 -14.46 -5.36
N ALA A 194 -8.61 -14.55 -6.46
CA ALA A 194 -8.18 -15.27 -7.66
C ALA A 194 -6.97 -14.62 -8.36
N ARG A 195 -6.93 -13.28 -8.44
CA ARG A 195 -5.91 -12.55 -9.22
C ARG A 195 -4.68 -12.18 -8.42
N LEU A 196 -4.85 -11.84 -7.13
CA LEU A 196 -3.80 -11.24 -6.31
C LEU A 196 -3.35 -12.18 -5.21
N THR A 197 -4.27 -12.72 -4.40
CA THR A 197 -3.92 -13.63 -3.29
C THR A 197 -3.34 -14.93 -3.80
N ALA A 198 -4.00 -15.59 -4.75
CA ALA A 198 -3.47 -16.80 -5.39
C ALA A 198 -2.11 -16.56 -6.06
N TRP A 199 -1.91 -15.38 -6.63
CA TRP A 199 -0.63 -14.99 -7.25
C TRP A 199 0.48 -14.82 -6.20
N GLU A 200 0.20 -14.15 -5.08
CA GLU A 200 1.14 -14.02 -3.96
C GLU A 200 1.46 -15.38 -3.34
N LEU A 201 0.45 -16.21 -3.05
CA LEU A 201 0.63 -17.56 -2.51
C LEU A 201 1.52 -18.41 -3.42
N LYS A 202 1.27 -18.38 -4.73
CA LYS A 202 2.12 -19.04 -5.73
C LYS A 202 3.55 -18.52 -5.70
N LYS A 203 3.74 -17.19 -5.63
CA LYS A 203 5.06 -16.56 -5.58
C LYS A 203 5.84 -16.91 -4.30
N TYR A 204 5.14 -17.11 -3.18
CA TYR A 204 5.74 -17.53 -1.91
C TYR A 204 5.91 -19.05 -1.78
N GLY A 205 5.42 -19.83 -2.74
CA GLY A 205 5.46 -21.30 -2.70
C GLY A 205 4.52 -21.92 -1.65
N ILE A 206 3.47 -21.20 -1.23
CA ILE A 206 2.52 -21.66 -0.23
C ILE A 206 1.45 -22.51 -0.91
N PRO A 207 1.21 -23.78 -0.50
CA PRO A 207 0.17 -24.62 -1.06
C PRO A 207 -1.21 -24.01 -0.88
N PHE A 208 -2.01 -23.96 -1.95
CA PHE A 208 -3.35 -23.40 -1.87
C PHE A 208 -4.34 -24.01 -2.86
N LYS A 209 -5.63 -23.80 -2.60
CA LYS A 209 -6.74 -24.03 -3.52
C LYS A 209 -7.54 -22.74 -3.70
N LEU A 210 -7.86 -22.42 -4.95
CA LEU A 210 -8.82 -21.35 -5.27
C LEU A 210 -10.23 -21.95 -5.35
N ILE A 211 -11.20 -21.28 -4.72
CA ILE A 211 -12.62 -21.66 -4.75
C ILE A 211 -13.51 -20.47 -5.11
N CYS A 212 -14.71 -20.73 -5.61
CA CYS A 212 -15.72 -19.68 -5.75
C CYS A 212 -16.18 -19.21 -4.36
N ASP A 213 -16.65 -17.97 -4.24
CA ASP A 213 -17.08 -17.41 -2.96
C ASP A 213 -18.19 -18.25 -2.31
N SER A 214 -19.10 -18.82 -3.12
CA SER A 214 -20.21 -19.65 -2.67
C SER A 214 -19.82 -21.07 -2.21
N MET A 215 -18.58 -21.50 -2.42
CA MET A 215 -18.08 -22.81 -1.98
C MET A 215 -17.52 -22.77 -0.55
N ALA A 216 -17.61 -21.63 0.14
CA ALA A 216 -17.10 -21.46 1.49
C ALA A 216 -18.03 -22.04 2.57
N GLY A 217 -19.33 -22.20 2.27
CA GLY A 217 -20.32 -22.85 3.11
C GLY A 217 -20.41 -24.33 2.82
#